data_AF-A0A1G0FCG5-F1
#
_entry.id   AF-A0A1G0FCG5-F1
#
_cell.length_a   1.000
_cell.length_b   1.000
_cell.length_c   1.000
_cell.angle_alpha   90.00
_cell.angle_beta   90.00
_cell.angle_gamma   90.00
#
_symmetry.space_group_name_H-M   'P 1'
#
loop_
_entity.id
_entity.type
_entity.pdbx_description
1 polymer ?
#
loop_
_entity_poly.entity_id
_entity_poly.type
_entity_poly.pdbx_seq_one_letter_code
_entity_poly.pdbx_strand_id
1 'polypeptide(L)'
;MQHYNNKKIDAGLLGKIVLARFLALPLRTFDRLVIQVESSTGFDALRPWVTVSQLEGAQVEHDAGEAPQIQASPVLGKIHDMKNLYPGTGASGGLMFLYHCDSYVREYRFDEEGVSLMMSRPDFPAELAGVLRRLRLINTRNRLTHALMQAVLVSQAAFLRSGQALALLPLTQAEISARLRLESNLSVVADPGRISRLVRVLSIALPNGETVPMGGLFPKPRQVHCHFVDHVIKTEKIWMLQEELREPLTDGAIVAILECEYGLRLLRRTVANIRHDLAIPDFRSRSQRMNYLAA
;
A
#
# COMPACT_ATOMS: atom_id res chain seq x y z
N MET A 1 -49.46 -12.02 -2.45
CA MET A 1 -48.11 -11.64 -2.92
C MET A 1 -47.99 -10.13 -2.86
N GLN A 2 -47.23 -9.59 -1.90
CA GLN A 2 -46.91 -8.16 -1.84
C GLN A 2 -45.40 -8.03 -1.54
N HIS A 3 -44.64 -7.79 -2.61
CA HIS A 3 -43.39 -7.03 -2.56
C HIS A 3 -43.76 -5.53 -2.62
N TYR A 4 -43.02 -4.52 -2.14
CA TYR A 4 -41.58 -4.32 -1.94
C TYR A 4 -41.38 -3.35 -0.76
N ASN A 5 -40.37 -3.62 0.07
CA ASN A 5 -40.03 -2.84 1.26
C ASN A 5 -39.01 -1.73 0.87
N ASN A 6 -39.47 -0.50 0.67
CA ASN A 6 -38.61 0.64 0.30
C ASN A 6 -37.94 1.22 1.56
N LYS A 7 -36.93 0.52 2.10
CA LYS A 7 -36.13 1.04 3.22
C LYS A 7 -35.27 2.20 2.73
N LYS A 8 -35.62 3.43 3.12
CA LYS A 8 -34.76 4.62 2.98
C LYS A 8 -33.40 4.31 3.59
N ILE A 9 -32.35 4.45 2.80
CA ILE A 9 -30.96 4.24 3.24
C ILE A 9 -30.62 5.32 4.26
N ASP A 10 -30.14 4.92 5.44
CA ASP A 10 -29.67 5.83 6.49
C ASP A 10 -28.51 6.73 5.98
N ALA A 11 -28.51 8.00 6.39
CA ALA A 11 -27.51 8.98 5.93
C ALA A 11 -26.08 8.60 6.34
N GLY A 12 -25.91 8.00 7.53
CA GLY A 12 -24.62 7.50 7.99
C GLY A 12 -24.11 6.33 7.14
N LEU A 13 -24.99 5.41 6.77
CA LEU A 13 -24.67 4.33 5.85
C LEU A 13 -24.30 4.86 4.45
N LEU A 14 -25.04 5.84 3.93
CA LEU A 14 -24.73 6.46 2.64
C LEU A 14 -23.36 7.14 2.67
N GLY A 15 -23.02 7.87 3.73
CA GLY A 15 -21.70 8.47 3.92
C GLY A 15 -20.56 7.43 3.89
N LYS A 16 -20.74 6.29 4.57
CA LYS A 16 -19.78 5.17 4.54
C LYS A 16 -19.62 4.59 3.14
N ILE A 17 -20.70 4.44 2.37
CA ILE A 17 -20.67 3.95 0.98
C ILE A 17 -19.93 4.93 0.07
N VAL A 18 -20.21 6.23 0.19
CA VAL A 18 -19.55 7.28 -0.60
C VAL A 18 -18.05 7.28 -0.32
N LEU A 19 -17.64 7.28 0.96
CA LEU A 19 -16.23 7.22 1.32
C LEU A 19 -15.56 5.93 0.81
N ALA A 20 -16.21 4.79 0.98
CA ALA A 20 -15.71 3.50 0.49
C ALA A 20 -15.44 3.52 -1.02
N ARG A 21 -16.36 4.07 -1.82
CA ARG A 21 -16.16 4.22 -3.27
C ARG A 21 -15.03 5.19 -3.59
N PHE A 22 -14.94 6.29 -2.83
CA PHE A 22 -13.91 7.32 -3.02
C PHE A 22 -12.50 6.80 -2.76
N LEU A 23 -12.31 6.02 -1.69
CA LEU A 23 -11.02 5.37 -1.38
C LEU A 23 -10.58 4.38 -2.46
N ALA A 24 -11.53 3.78 -3.17
CA ALA A 24 -11.26 2.81 -4.23
C ALA A 24 -11.08 3.46 -5.63
N LEU A 25 -11.09 4.79 -5.75
CA LEU A 25 -10.88 5.42 -7.06
C LEU A 25 -9.45 5.15 -7.55
N PRO A 26 -9.24 4.75 -8.82
CA PRO A 26 -7.91 4.68 -9.41
C PRO A 26 -7.19 6.03 -9.33
N LEU A 27 -5.85 5.99 -9.26
CA LEU A 27 -5.01 7.19 -9.11
C LEU A 27 -5.30 8.27 -10.15
N ARG A 28 -5.37 7.89 -11.44
CA ARG A 28 -5.71 8.81 -12.54
C ARG A 28 -7.08 9.48 -12.38
N THR A 29 -8.08 8.72 -11.94
CA THR A 29 -9.44 9.24 -11.73
C THR A 29 -9.47 10.17 -10.53
N PHE A 30 -8.74 9.83 -9.48
CA PHE A 30 -8.62 10.65 -8.28
C PHE A 30 -7.92 11.98 -8.58
N ASP A 31 -6.79 11.96 -9.28
CA ASP A 31 -6.04 13.15 -9.69
C ASP A 31 -6.91 14.10 -10.53
N ARG A 32 -7.57 13.59 -11.57
CA ARG A 32 -8.53 14.37 -12.37
C ARG A 32 -9.65 14.98 -11.53
N LEU A 33 -10.15 14.24 -10.53
CA LEU A 33 -11.19 14.75 -9.64
C LEU A 33 -10.67 15.90 -8.78
N VAL A 34 -9.44 15.81 -8.26
CA VAL A 34 -8.82 16.89 -7.49
C VAL A 34 -8.67 18.14 -8.37
N ILE A 35 -8.08 18.00 -9.56
CA ILE A 35 -7.93 19.10 -10.52
C ILE A 35 -9.29 19.73 -10.87
N GLN A 36 -10.30 18.90 -11.15
CA GLN A 36 -11.64 19.38 -11.47
C GLN A 36 -12.26 20.15 -10.30
N VAL A 37 -12.11 19.66 -9.06
CA VAL A 37 -12.62 20.35 -7.87
C VAL A 37 -11.91 21.69 -7.69
N GLU A 38 -10.57 21.73 -7.78
CA GLU A 38 -9.79 22.95 -7.61
C GLU A 38 -10.03 23.98 -8.73
N SER A 39 -10.38 23.54 -9.94
CA SER A 39 -10.73 24.42 -11.07
C SER A 39 -12.18 24.94 -11.04
N SER A 40 -12.99 24.51 -10.07
CA SER A 40 -14.41 24.87 -10.03
C SER A 40 -14.64 26.25 -9.40
N THR A 41 -15.62 26.99 -9.92
CA THR A 41 -16.07 28.27 -9.34
C THR A 41 -16.48 28.14 -7.87
N GLY A 42 -17.04 26.98 -7.51
CA GLY A 42 -17.41 26.68 -6.14
C GLY A 42 -16.21 26.52 -5.21
N PHE A 43 -15.06 26.07 -5.70
CA PHE A 43 -13.83 26.04 -4.91
C PHE A 43 -13.25 27.45 -4.71
N ASP A 44 -13.24 28.27 -5.75
CA ASP A 44 -12.79 29.66 -5.63
C ASP A 44 -13.65 30.46 -4.63
N ALA A 45 -14.96 30.22 -4.61
CA ALA A 45 -15.88 30.81 -3.63
C ALA A 45 -15.58 30.37 -2.18
N LEU A 46 -14.92 29.22 -1.98
CA LEU A 46 -14.60 28.69 -0.64
C LEU A 46 -13.23 29.13 -0.12
N ARG A 47 -12.39 29.79 -0.93
CA ARG A 47 -11.04 30.24 -0.52
C ARG A 47 -10.99 31.05 0.79
N PRO A 48 -11.99 31.89 1.16
CA PRO A 48 -11.96 32.58 2.44
C PRO A 48 -11.98 31.64 3.66
N TRP A 49 -12.48 30.42 3.52
CA TRP A 49 -12.63 29.44 4.59
C TRP A 49 -11.80 28.17 4.41
N VAL A 50 -11.15 28.02 3.26
CA VAL A 50 -10.38 26.83 2.90
C VAL A 50 -8.98 27.25 2.49
N THR A 51 -7.99 26.79 3.25
CA THR A 51 -6.58 26.93 2.89
C THR A 51 -6.08 25.64 2.25
N VAL A 52 -5.40 25.76 1.11
CA VAL A 52 -4.71 24.65 0.46
C VAL A 52 -3.31 24.54 1.04
N SER A 53 -2.96 23.36 1.52
CA SER A 53 -1.62 23.02 1.99
C SER A 53 -1.22 21.64 1.48
N GLN A 54 -0.01 21.23 1.86
CA GLN A 54 0.50 19.88 1.67
C GLN A 54 0.50 19.15 3.00
N LEU A 55 0.31 17.83 2.97
CA LEU A 55 0.48 16.97 4.14
C LEU A 55 1.89 17.10 4.70
N GLU A 56 1.98 17.25 6.02
CA GLU A 56 3.25 17.36 6.73
C GLU A 56 4.17 16.16 6.44
N GLY A 57 5.43 16.44 6.09
CA GLY A 57 6.43 15.40 5.78
C GLY A 57 6.24 14.69 4.43
N ALA A 58 5.15 14.95 3.68
CA ALA A 58 5.01 14.49 2.32
C ALA A 58 5.96 15.27 1.40
N GLN A 59 6.45 14.63 0.34
CA GLN A 59 7.27 15.26 -0.70
C GLN A 59 6.79 14.81 -2.07
N VAL A 60 6.88 15.69 -3.07
CA VAL A 60 6.47 15.39 -4.45
C VAL A 60 7.72 15.40 -5.33
N GLU A 61 7.80 14.46 -6.25
CA GLU A 61 8.84 14.45 -7.28
C GLU A 61 8.66 15.69 -8.17
N HIS A 62 9.55 16.67 -8.03
CA HIS A 62 9.62 17.82 -8.92
C HIS A 62 10.71 17.52 -9.94
N ASP A 63 10.34 17.28 -11.20
CA ASP A 63 11.33 17.15 -12.26
C ASP A 63 12.09 18.46 -12.41
N ALA A 64 13.39 18.43 -12.12
CA ALA A 64 14.28 19.54 -12.35
C ALA A 64 14.59 19.62 -13.86
N GLY A 65 13.70 20.26 -14.63
CA GLY A 65 14.04 20.74 -15.98
C GLY A 65 13.08 20.42 -17.11
N GLU A 66 12.02 19.64 -16.89
CA GLU A 66 11.00 19.44 -17.92
C GLU A 66 9.67 20.03 -17.48
N ALA A 67 8.99 20.73 -18.40
CA ALA A 67 7.64 21.22 -18.20
C ALA A 67 6.77 20.11 -17.59
N PRO A 68 5.85 20.40 -16.63
CA PRO A 68 5.14 19.38 -15.87
C PRO A 68 4.49 18.41 -16.84
N GLN A 69 5.11 17.23 -17.02
CA GLN A 69 4.56 16.24 -17.91
C GLN A 69 3.32 15.72 -17.20
N ILE A 70 2.15 16.11 -17.72
CA ILE A 70 0.81 15.63 -17.36
C ILE A 70 0.66 14.17 -17.82
N GLN A 71 1.68 13.34 -17.62
CA GLN A 71 1.58 11.91 -17.81
C GLN A 71 1.21 11.32 -16.46
N ALA A 72 -0.09 11.05 -16.31
CA ALA A 72 -0.64 10.44 -15.13
C ALA A 72 0.00 9.06 -14.91
N SER A 73 0.95 9.02 -13.98
CA SER A 73 1.66 7.81 -13.59
C SER A 73 0.70 6.78 -13.00
N PRO A 74 0.83 5.49 -13.35
CA PRO A 74 0.03 4.43 -12.75
C PRO A 74 0.44 4.13 -11.30
N VAL A 75 1.53 4.71 -10.81
CA VAL A 75 2.03 4.54 -9.44
C VAL A 75 1.78 5.78 -8.58
N LEU A 76 1.62 5.57 -7.28
CA LEU A 76 1.41 6.62 -6.28
C LEU A 76 2.65 7.51 -6.13
N GLY A 77 3.83 6.91 -6.26
CA GLY A 77 5.11 7.54 -6.01
C GLY A 77 6.25 6.52 -5.98
N LYS A 78 7.45 7.01 -5.71
CA LYS A 78 8.70 6.26 -5.74
C LYS A 78 9.37 6.26 -4.37
N ILE A 79 10.03 5.16 -4.05
CA ILE A 79 10.87 5.04 -2.86
C ILE A 79 12.30 5.40 -3.21
N HIS A 80 12.91 6.21 -2.36
CA HIS A 80 14.32 6.58 -2.42
C HIS A 80 15.02 6.18 -1.13
N ASP A 81 16.24 5.68 -1.25
CA ASP A 81 17.15 5.54 -0.11
C ASP A 81 17.91 6.85 0.09
N MET A 82 17.81 7.45 1.27
CA MET A 82 18.49 8.72 1.55
C MET A 82 20.01 8.61 1.44
N LYS A 83 20.59 7.42 1.65
CA LYS A 83 22.03 7.20 1.46
C LYS A 83 22.48 7.46 0.02
N ASN A 84 21.60 7.16 -0.94
CA ASN A 84 21.90 7.34 -2.35
C ASN A 84 21.71 8.80 -2.80
N LEU A 85 20.86 9.57 -2.11
CA LEU A 85 20.66 10.99 -2.42
C LEU A 85 21.78 11.90 -1.89
N TYR A 86 22.34 11.58 -0.71
CA TYR A 86 23.39 12.39 -0.08
C TYR A 86 24.60 11.55 0.33
N PRO A 87 25.35 11.00 -0.64
CA PRO A 87 26.53 10.18 -0.35
C PRO A 87 27.54 10.99 0.48
N GLY A 88 27.96 10.43 1.63
CA GLY A 88 28.97 11.02 2.50
C GLY A 88 28.44 11.90 3.63
N THR A 89 27.15 12.25 3.64
CA THR A 89 26.52 12.76 4.86
C THR A 89 26.20 11.57 5.74
N GLY A 90 26.59 11.57 7.03
CA GLY A 90 26.26 10.51 7.99
C GLY A 90 24.76 10.39 8.30
N ALA A 91 23.88 10.79 7.38
CA ALA A 91 22.44 10.67 7.47
C ALA A 91 22.08 9.21 7.74
N SER A 92 21.34 9.00 8.83
CA SER A 92 20.84 7.68 9.19
C SER A 92 20.06 7.11 8.01
N GLY A 93 20.33 5.86 7.64
CA GLY A 93 19.82 5.22 6.43
C GLY A 93 18.29 5.07 6.42
N GLY A 94 17.57 6.15 6.16
CA GLY A 94 16.13 6.19 6.04
C GLY A 94 15.66 5.99 4.60
N LEU A 95 14.46 5.42 4.46
CA LEU A 95 13.73 5.45 3.20
C LEU A 95 12.84 6.70 3.16
N MET A 96 12.71 7.29 1.98
CA MET A 96 11.83 8.40 1.71
C MET A 96 10.88 8.03 0.58
N PHE A 97 9.65 8.54 0.64
CA PHE A 97 8.65 8.33 -0.42
C PHE A 97 8.33 9.66 -1.09
N LEU A 98 8.55 9.73 -2.40
CA LEU A 98 8.23 10.87 -3.23
C LEU A 98 6.96 10.58 -4.02
N TYR A 99 5.92 11.37 -3.80
CA TYR A 99 4.66 11.26 -4.54
C TYR A 99 4.83 11.76 -5.97
N HIS A 100 4.11 11.16 -6.91
CA HIS A 100 4.19 11.55 -8.32
C HIS A 100 3.52 12.90 -8.62
N CYS A 101 2.51 13.30 -7.84
CA CYS A 101 1.81 14.56 -8.06
C CYS A 101 1.23 15.15 -6.77
N ASP A 102 1.02 16.47 -6.81
CA ASP A 102 0.44 17.26 -5.73
C ASP A 102 -0.91 16.72 -5.22
N SER A 103 -1.78 16.25 -6.12
CA SER A 103 -3.12 15.76 -5.78
C SER A 103 -3.11 14.68 -4.69
N TYR A 104 -2.04 13.90 -4.58
CA TYR A 104 -1.90 12.82 -3.59
C TYR A 104 -1.43 13.31 -2.21
N VAL A 105 -0.91 14.54 -2.14
CA VAL A 105 -0.39 15.16 -0.92
C VAL A 105 -1.17 16.41 -0.51
N ARG A 106 -2.15 16.85 -1.31
CA ARG A 106 -3.04 17.97 -0.96
C ARG A 106 -3.71 17.74 0.39
N GLU A 107 -3.73 18.80 1.18
CA GLU A 107 -4.50 18.92 2.40
C GLU A 107 -5.29 20.23 2.37
N TYR A 108 -6.60 20.16 2.62
CA TYR A 108 -7.47 21.31 2.74
C TYR A 108 -7.75 21.59 4.22
N ARG A 109 -7.32 22.74 4.72
CA ARG A 109 -7.60 23.16 6.10
C ARG A 109 -8.84 24.04 6.10
N PHE A 110 -9.82 23.66 6.92
CA PHE A 110 -11.09 24.36 7.03
C PHE A 110 -11.10 25.26 8.26
N ASP A 111 -11.53 26.50 8.07
CA ASP A 111 -12.08 27.30 9.17
C ASP A 111 -13.46 26.70 9.53
N GLU A 112 -13.49 25.78 10.49
CA GLU A 112 -14.71 25.05 10.85
C GLU A 112 -15.81 25.98 11.40
N GLU A 113 -15.44 27.07 12.07
CA GLU A 113 -16.40 28.06 12.58
C GLU A 113 -17.04 28.83 11.43
N GLY A 114 -16.22 29.36 10.51
CA GLY A 114 -16.69 30.06 9.33
C GLY A 114 -17.49 29.16 8.38
N VAL A 115 -17.07 27.92 8.17
CA VAL A 115 -17.81 26.92 7.37
C VAL A 115 -19.16 26.60 8.02
N SER A 116 -19.20 26.41 9.34
CA SER A 116 -20.44 26.14 10.07
C SER A 116 -21.44 27.30 9.97
N LEU A 117 -20.96 28.53 10.17
CA LEU A 117 -21.77 29.75 10.04
C LEU A 117 -22.28 29.97 8.61
N MET A 118 -21.48 29.62 7.60
CA MET A 118 -21.90 29.70 6.21
C MET A 118 -22.96 28.65 5.88
N MET A 119 -22.78 27.41 6.35
CA MET A 119 -23.70 26.29 6.11
C MET A 119 -25.04 26.42 6.83
N SER A 120 -25.13 27.22 7.89
CA SER A 120 -26.38 27.49 8.62
C SER A 120 -27.30 28.48 7.89
N ARG A 121 -26.81 29.16 6.84
CA ARG A 121 -27.64 30.07 6.04
C ARG A 121 -28.65 29.27 5.22
N PRO A 122 -29.94 29.69 5.20
CA PRO A 122 -31.00 28.94 4.52
C PRO A 122 -30.78 28.83 3.01
N ASP A 123 -30.10 29.80 2.41
CA ASP A 123 -29.80 29.86 0.97
C ASP A 123 -28.42 29.31 0.62
N PHE A 124 -27.82 28.47 1.46
CA PHE A 124 -26.49 27.94 1.19
C PHE A 124 -26.49 27.08 -0.09
N PRO A 125 -25.69 27.43 -1.12
CA PRO A 125 -25.73 26.72 -2.39
C PRO A 125 -25.34 25.25 -2.24
N ALA A 126 -26.20 24.35 -2.75
CA ALA A 126 -25.96 22.91 -2.72
C ALA A 126 -24.66 22.49 -3.43
N GLU A 127 -24.23 23.28 -4.42
CA GLU A 127 -22.96 23.09 -5.12
C GLU A 127 -21.75 23.29 -4.19
N LEU A 128 -21.75 24.34 -3.36
CA LEU A 128 -20.69 24.60 -2.38
C LEU A 128 -20.64 23.51 -1.31
N ALA A 129 -21.80 23.04 -0.82
CA ALA A 129 -21.88 21.86 0.03
C ALA A 129 -21.29 20.61 -0.65
N GLY A 130 -21.49 20.47 -1.96
CA GLY A 130 -20.90 19.42 -2.78
C GLY A 130 -19.37 19.49 -2.81
N VAL A 131 -18.82 20.67 -3.06
CA VAL A 131 -17.36 20.92 -3.09
C VAL A 131 -16.74 20.63 -1.72
N LEU A 132 -17.28 21.18 -0.64
CA LEU A 132 -16.78 20.93 0.72
C LEU A 132 -16.73 19.43 1.07
N ARG A 133 -17.77 18.68 0.70
CA ARG A 133 -17.79 17.22 0.90
C ARG A 133 -16.69 16.52 0.11
N ARG A 134 -16.43 16.94 -1.13
CA ARG A 134 -15.34 16.38 -1.94
C ARG A 134 -13.97 16.69 -1.34
N LEU A 135 -13.73 17.91 -0.88
CA LEU A 135 -12.48 18.30 -0.21
C LEU A 135 -12.22 17.46 1.05
N ARG A 136 -13.25 17.23 1.87
CA ARG A 136 -13.16 16.35 3.05
C ARG A 136 -12.84 14.90 2.67
N LEU A 137 -13.40 14.39 1.57
CA LEU A 137 -13.09 13.06 1.05
C LEU A 137 -11.64 12.97 0.54
N ILE A 138 -11.15 14.01 -0.15
CA ILE A 138 -9.76 14.12 -0.60
C ILE A 138 -8.82 14.07 0.61
N ASN A 139 -9.05 14.91 1.62
CA ASN A 139 -8.27 14.88 2.87
C ASN A 139 -8.26 13.50 3.52
N THR A 140 -9.44 12.87 3.62
CA THR A 140 -9.56 11.55 4.25
C THR A 140 -8.71 10.52 3.52
N ARG A 141 -8.76 10.52 2.18
CA ARG A 141 -7.94 9.62 1.36
C ARG A 141 -6.46 9.92 1.48
N ASN A 142 -6.04 11.18 1.34
CA ASN A 142 -4.63 11.57 1.34
C ASN A 142 -4.00 11.31 2.71
N ARG A 143 -4.65 11.73 3.81
CA ARG A 143 -4.17 11.47 5.19
C ARG A 143 -4.01 9.98 5.46
N LEU A 144 -5.01 9.17 5.11
CA LEU A 144 -4.94 7.72 5.34
C LEU A 144 -3.88 7.06 4.46
N THR A 145 -3.76 7.46 3.20
CA THR A 145 -2.74 6.94 2.28
C THR A 145 -1.34 7.30 2.76
N HIS A 146 -1.14 8.54 3.21
CA HIS A 146 0.14 9.01 3.72
C HIS A 146 0.55 8.29 5.00
N ALA A 147 -0.33 8.23 6.00
CA ALA A 147 -0.06 7.52 7.24
C ALA A 147 0.24 6.03 6.99
N LEU A 148 -0.52 5.39 6.09
CA LEU A 148 -0.25 4.02 5.69
C LEU A 148 1.12 3.86 5.03
N MET A 149 1.50 4.76 4.13
CA MET A 149 2.81 4.72 3.47
C MET A 149 3.95 4.89 4.46
N GLN A 150 3.85 5.85 5.39
CA GLN A 150 4.87 6.04 6.44
C GLN A 150 5.04 4.78 7.29
N ALA A 151 3.93 4.17 7.71
CA ALA A 151 3.97 2.95 8.49
C ALA A 151 4.56 1.75 7.70
N VAL A 152 4.33 1.69 6.39
CA VAL A 152 4.91 0.69 5.49
C VAL A 152 6.41 0.91 5.27
N LEU A 153 6.86 2.16 5.10
CA LEU A 153 8.29 2.50 4.95
C LEU A 153 9.10 1.97 6.13
N VAL A 154 8.56 2.09 7.35
CA VAL A 154 9.20 1.56 8.56
C VAL A 154 9.11 0.04 8.61
N SER A 155 7.92 -0.53 8.37
CA SER A 155 7.67 -1.96 8.60
C SER A 155 8.32 -2.87 7.58
N GLN A 156 8.45 -2.42 6.32
CA GLN A 156 8.96 -3.22 5.21
C GLN A 156 10.30 -2.68 4.69
N ALA A 157 11.04 -1.94 5.52
CA ALA A 157 12.22 -1.19 5.09
C ALA A 157 13.29 -2.05 4.38
N ALA A 158 13.48 -3.31 4.81
CA ALA A 158 14.44 -4.21 4.20
C ALA A 158 14.01 -4.61 2.77
N PHE A 159 12.76 -5.06 2.61
CA PHE A 159 12.16 -5.35 1.30
C PHE A 159 12.14 -4.14 0.38
N LEU A 160 11.75 -2.97 0.88
CA LEU A 160 11.62 -1.77 0.05
C LEU A 160 12.98 -1.27 -0.48
N ARG A 161 14.09 -1.58 0.21
CA ARG A 161 15.45 -1.29 -0.29
C ARG A 161 15.92 -2.31 -1.32
N SER A 162 15.69 -3.60 -1.07
CA SER A 162 16.30 -4.68 -1.84
C SER A 162 15.44 -5.20 -2.99
N GLY A 163 14.11 -5.03 -2.91
CA GLY A 163 13.12 -5.71 -3.76
C GLY A 163 13.05 -7.23 -3.53
N GLN A 164 13.80 -7.78 -2.56
CA GLN A 164 13.92 -9.23 -2.39
C GLN A 164 12.79 -9.77 -1.51
N ALA A 165 12.02 -10.73 -2.03
CA ALA A 165 10.88 -11.33 -1.32
C ALA A 165 11.22 -11.91 0.08
N LEU A 166 12.45 -12.39 0.28
CA LEU A 166 12.92 -12.91 1.58
C LEU A 166 13.08 -11.82 2.65
N ALA A 167 13.19 -10.56 2.26
CA ALA A 167 13.28 -9.43 3.17
C ALA A 167 11.89 -8.89 3.58
N LEU A 168 10.81 -9.47 3.04
CA LEU A 168 9.44 -9.07 3.34
C LEU A 168 8.98 -9.66 4.68
N LEU A 169 8.51 -8.80 5.58
CA LEU A 169 8.04 -9.21 6.90
C LEU A 169 6.54 -9.48 6.90
N PRO A 170 6.04 -10.44 7.71
CA PRO A 170 4.62 -10.61 7.92
C PRO A 170 3.99 -9.31 8.46
N LEU A 171 2.99 -8.79 7.76
CA LEU A 171 2.29 -7.59 8.17
C LEU A 171 0.87 -7.61 7.60
N THR A 172 -0.13 -7.91 8.41
CA THR A 172 -1.51 -7.91 7.97
C THR A 172 -2.09 -6.50 7.95
N GLN A 173 -3.12 -6.28 7.12
CA GLN A 173 -3.88 -5.03 7.12
C GLN A 173 -4.58 -4.76 8.48
N ALA A 174 -4.85 -5.81 9.27
CA ALA A 174 -5.41 -5.66 10.61
C ALA A 174 -4.35 -5.14 11.61
N GLU A 175 -3.13 -5.66 11.55
CA GLU A 175 -2.02 -5.21 12.41
C GLU A 175 -1.65 -3.75 12.12
N ILE A 176 -1.52 -3.38 10.85
CA ILE A 176 -1.23 -1.98 10.49
C ILE A 176 -2.40 -1.05 10.85
N SER A 177 -3.64 -1.51 10.70
CA SER A 177 -4.83 -0.76 11.15
C SER A 177 -4.82 -0.52 12.66
N ALA A 178 -4.48 -1.54 13.45
CA ALA A 178 -4.36 -1.40 14.89
C ALA A 178 -3.26 -0.41 15.26
N ARG A 179 -2.10 -0.48 14.60
CA ARG A 179 -0.99 0.47 14.80
C ARG A 179 -1.40 1.90 14.49
N LEU A 180 -1.98 2.15 13.31
CA LEU A 180 -2.42 3.48 12.90
C LEU A 180 -3.51 4.09 13.81
N ARG A 181 -4.28 3.26 14.53
CA ARG A 181 -5.27 3.75 15.51
C ARG A 181 -4.66 4.13 16.85
N LEU A 182 -3.48 3.61 17.18
CA LEU A 182 -2.74 3.96 18.40
C LEU A 182 -1.96 5.26 18.22
N GLU A 183 -1.70 5.67 16.97
CA GLU A 183 -1.07 6.93 16.63
C GLU A 183 -2.06 8.09 16.85
N SER A 184 -1.79 8.94 17.85
CA SER A 184 -2.70 10.00 18.32
C SER A 184 -2.89 11.16 17.33
N ASN A 185 -2.08 11.22 16.29
CA ASN A 185 -2.05 12.30 15.29
C ASN A 185 -2.94 12.04 14.06
N LEU A 186 -3.46 10.82 13.87
CA LEU A 186 -4.31 10.52 12.72
C LEU A 186 -5.78 10.90 12.97
N SER A 187 -6.19 12.06 12.45
CA SER A 187 -7.58 12.55 12.49
C SER A 187 -8.60 11.70 11.70
N VAL A 188 -8.19 10.59 11.11
CA VAL A 188 -9.02 9.72 10.26
C VAL A 188 -9.02 8.29 10.81
N VAL A 189 -10.20 7.69 10.95
CA VAL A 189 -10.29 6.28 11.34
C VAL A 189 -9.64 5.38 10.28
N ALA A 190 -8.54 4.72 10.65
CA ALA A 190 -7.87 3.70 9.85
C ALA A 190 -8.43 2.32 10.19
N ASP A 191 -9.54 1.92 9.55
CA ASP A 191 -10.08 0.56 9.67
C ASP A 191 -9.61 -0.38 8.55
N PRO A 192 -9.58 -1.71 8.77
CA PRO A 192 -9.09 -2.65 7.78
C PRO A 192 -9.85 -2.58 6.46
N GLY A 193 -11.14 -2.24 6.48
CA GLY A 193 -11.96 -2.10 5.28
C GLY A 193 -11.57 -0.87 4.45
N ARG A 194 -11.20 0.24 5.07
CA ARG A 194 -10.67 1.42 4.37
C ARG A 194 -9.28 1.17 3.80
N ILE A 195 -8.40 0.53 4.59
CA ILE A 195 -7.05 0.15 4.15
C ILE A 195 -7.13 -0.80 2.95
N SER A 196 -7.95 -1.85 3.05
CA SER A 196 -8.16 -2.82 1.97
C SER A 196 -8.55 -2.17 0.64
N ARG A 197 -9.41 -1.13 0.69
CA ARG A 197 -9.85 -0.40 -0.51
C ARG A 197 -8.74 0.41 -1.14
N LEU A 198 -7.90 1.05 -0.33
CA LEU A 198 -6.73 1.79 -0.83
C LEU A 198 -5.72 0.84 -1.46
N VAL A 199 -5.25 -0.16 -0.71
CA VAL A 199 -4.14 -1.01 -1.16
C VAL A 199 -4.47 -1.87 -2.37
N ARG A 200 -5.76 -2.06 -2.67
CA ARG A 200 -6.23 -2.77 -3.88
C ARG A 200 -5.97 -1.98 -5.17
N VAL A 201 -5.93 -0.66 -5.11
CA VAL A 201 -5.81 0.20 -6.31
C VAL A 201 -4.49 0.96 -6.38
N LEU A 202 -3.69 0.92 -5.31
CA LEU A 202 -2.42 1.61 -5.22
C LEU A 202 -1.26 0.68 -5.60
N SER A 203 -0.30 1.24 -6.32
CA SER A 203 1.00 0.64 -6.60
C SER A 203 2.09 1.67 -6.35
N ILE A 204 3.29 1.21 -6.01
CA ILE A 204 4.45 2.05 -5.74
C ILE A 204 5.64 1.58 -6.58
N ALA A 205 6.55 2.49 -6.88
CA ALA A 205 7.82 2.16 -7.51
C ALA A 205 8.91 1.99 -6.45
N LEU A 206 9.64 0.89 -6.54
CA LEU A 206 10.83 0.59 -5.73
C LEU A 206 12.08 1.27 -6.31
N PRO A 207 13.17 1.38 -5.53
CA PRO A 207 14.42 1.99 -6.00
C PRO A 207 15.05 1.28 -7.22
N ASN A 208 14.75 0.00 -7.41
CA ASN A 208 15.20 -0.80 -8.55
C ASN A 208 14.37 -0.58 -9.83
N GLY A 209 13.37 0.32 -9.81
CA GLY A 209 12.46 0.60 -10.92
C GLY A 209 11.27 -0.36 -11.02
N GLU A 210 11.22 -1.41 -10.19
CA GLU A 210 10.09 -2.34 -10.17
C GLU A 210 8.85 -1.67 -9.58
N THR A 211 7.69 -1.93 -10.18
CA THR A 211 6.40 -1.49 -9.63
C THR A 211 5.76 -2.62 -8.84
N VAL A 212 5.49 -2.37 -7.57
CA VAL A 212 4.87 -3.33 -6.66
C VAL A 212 3.47 -2.85 -6.25
N PRO A 213 2.43 -3.71 -6.34
CA PRO A 213 1.11 -3.38 -5.82
C PRO A 213 1.18 -3.23 -4.30
N MET A 214 0.57 -2.17 -3.76
CA MET A 214 0.64 -1.87 -2.33
C MET A 214 0.04 -3.01 -1.47
N GLY A 215 -0.94 -3.75 -2.01
CA GLY A 215 -1.49 -4.94 -1.37
C GLY A 215 -0.46 -6.07 -1.12
N GLY A 216 0.61 -6.14 -1.92
CA GLY A 216 1.70 -7.12 -1.75
C GLY A 216 2.60 -6.84 -0.55
N LEU A 217 2.55 -5.61 0.00
CA LEU A 217 3.33 -5.20 1.17
C LEU A 217 2.70 -5.63 2.50
N PHE A 218 1.56 -6.32 2.42
CA PHE A 218 0.82 -6.83 3.57
C PHE A 218 0.69 -8.36 3.56
N PRO A 219 1.80 -9.11 3.49
CA PRO A 219 1.73 -10.56 3.40
C PRO A 219 1.28 -11.17 4.73
N LYS A 220 0.49 -12.24 4.63
CA LYS A 220 0.22 -13.13 5.76
C LYS A 220 1.48 -13.94 6.11
N PRO A 221 1.66 -14.40 7.36
CA PRO A 221 2.79 -15.25 7.73
C PRO A 221 3.00 -16.45 6.80
N ARG A 222 1.91 -17.12 6.37
CA ARG A 222 1.99 -18.24 5.42
C ARG A 222 2.62 -17.84 4.07
N GLN A 223 2.31 -16.65 3.55
CA GLN A 223 2.89 -16.19 2.28
C GLN A 223 4.39 -15.95 2.40
N VAL A 224 4.81 -15.36 3.53
CA VAL A 224 6.24 -15.21 3.83
C VAL A 224 6.91 -16.58 3.88
N HIS A 225 6.34 -17.55 4.61
CA HIS A 225 6.87 -18.92 4.64
C HIS A 225 6.96 -19.56 3.25
N CYS A 226 6.01 -19.30 2.35
CA CYS A 226 6.09 -19.77 0.97
C CYS A 226 7.32 -19.24 0.25
N HIS A 227 7.69 -17.96 0.42
CA HIS A 227 8.89 -17.39 -0.19
C HIS A 227 10.17 -18.10 0.29
N PHE A 228 10.26 -18.41 1.58
CA PHE A 228 11.41 -19.10 2.13
C PHE A 228 11.49 -20.57 1.68
N VAL A 229 10.37 -21.30 1.68
CA VAL A 229 10.35 -22.69 1.18
C VAL A 229 10.70 -22.73 -0.30
N ASP A 230 10.11 -21.84 -1.11
CA ASP A 230 10.43 -21.72 -2.54
C ASP A 230 11.91 -21.41 -2.77
N HIS A 231 12.50 -20.52 -1.97
CA HIS A 231 13.93 -20.21 -2.03
C HIS A 231 14.80 -21.43 -1.74
N VAL A 232 14.55 -22.17 -0.65
CA VAL A 232 15.32 -23.38 -0.32
C VAL A 232 15.20 -24.43 -1.43
N ILE A 233 14.02 -24.58 -2.03
CA ILE A 233 13.80 -25.50 -3.15
C ILE A 233 14.57 -25.06 -4.40
N LYS A 234 14.62 -23.76 -4.70
CA LYS A 234 15.42 -23.23 -5.81
C LYS A 234 16.91 -23.43 -5.57
N THR A 235 17.38 -23.20 -4.35
CA THR A 235 18.77 -23.45 -3.95
C THR A 235 19.11 -24.94 -4.04
N GLU A 236 18.22 -25.83 -3.61
CA GLU A 236 18.36 -27.28 -3.80
C GLU A 236 18.59 -27.64 -5.27
N LYS A 237 17.79 -27.09 -6.20
CA LYS A 237 17.96 -27.37 -7.63
C LYS A 237 19.33 -26.93 -8.13
N ILE A 238 19.83 -25.78 -7.66
CA ILE A 238 21.17 -25.28 -8.01
C ILE A 238 22.24 -26.26 -7.49
N TRP A 239 22.17 -26.68 -6.23
CA TRP A 239 23.10 -27.67 -5.66
C TRP A 239 23.06 -29.02 -6.37
N MET A 240 21.88 -29.45 -6.83
CA MET A 240 21.76 -30.67 -7.64
C MET A 240 22.40 -30.52 -9.02
N LEU A 241 22.23 -29.37 -9.69
CA LEU A 241 22.86 -29.09 -10.98
C LEU A 241 24.39 -28.97 -10.88
N GLN A 242 24.89 -28.54 -9.73
CA GLN A 242 26.32 -28.44 -9.43
C GLN A 242 26.93 -29.75 -8.90
N GLU A 243 26.14 -30.84 -8.83
CA GLU A 243 26.53 -32.14 -8.26
C GLU A 243 26.95 -32.11 -6.78
N GLU A 244 26.70 -31.01 -6.07
CA GLU A 244 26.91 -30.88 -4.62
C GLU A 244 25.87 -31.68 -3.84
N LEU A 245 24.69 -31.89 -4.44
CA LEU A 245 23.60 -32.65 -3.87
C LEU A 245 23.14 -33.77 -4.82
N ARG A 246 23.25 -35.02 -4.38
CA ARG A 246 22.87 -36.20 -5.20
C ARG A 246 21.36 -36.43 -5.28
N GLU A 247 20.62 -36.05 -4.25
CA GLU A 247 19.17 -36.28 -4.14
C GLU A 247 18.46 -35.04 -3.60
N PRO A 248 17.20 -34.77 -3.96
CA PRO A 248 16.43 -33.65 -3.42
C PRO A 248 16.39 -33.65 -1.88
N LEU A 249 16.24 -32.49 -1.26
CA LEU A 249 16.07 -32.38 0.19
C LEU A 249 14.74 -32.98 0.61
N THR A 250 14.76 -33.72 1.72
CA THR A 250 13.52 -34.14 2.37
C THR A 250 12.84 -32.93 3.03
N ASP A 251 11.52 -33.01 3.24
CA ASP A 251 10.79 -31.95 3.96
C ASP A 251 11.39 -31.66 5.36
N GLY A 252 12.03 -32.67 6.00
CA GLY A 252 12.73 -32.49 7.27
C GLY A 252 14.06 -31.74 7.14
N ALA A 253 14.81 -31.98 6.07
CA ALA A 253 16.04 -31.23 5.76
C ALA A 253 15.73 -29.76 5.43
N ILE A 254 14.64 -29.51 4.69
CA ILE A 254 14.17 -28.14 4.42
C ILE A 254 13.84 -27.42 5.73
N VAL A 255 13.15 -28.08 6.68
CA VAL A 255 12.90 -27.50 8.01
C VAL A 255 14.21 -27.15 8.72
N ALA A 256 15.21 -28.03 8.71
CA ALA A 256 16.48 -27.80 9.37
C ALA A 256 17.23 -26.59 8.78
N ILE A 257 17.25 -26.45 7.44
CA ILE A 257 17.83 -25.29 6.75
C ILE A 257 17.09 -24.00 7.12
N LEU A 258 15.76 -24.03 7.09
CA LEU A 258 14.93 -22.87 7.44
C LEU A 258 15.18 -22.38 8.87
N GLU A 259 15.33 -23.31 9.82
CA GLU A 259 15.64 -22.96 11.21
C GLU A 259 17.09 -22.46 11.37
N CYS A 260 18.06 -23.13 10.74
CA CYS A 260 19.47 -22.83 10.93
C CYS A 260 19.91 -21.53 10.23
N GLU A 261 19.49 -21.32 8.98
CA GLU A 261 19.93 -20.20 8.16
C GLU A 261 19.05 -18.96 8.31
N TYR A 262 17.74 -19.16 8.53
CA TYR A 262 16.75 -18.07 8.51
C TYR A 262 16.01 -17.89 9.84
N GLY A 263 16.26 -18.74 10.84
CA GLY A 263 15.58 -18.69 12.15
C GLY A 263 14.09 -19.06 12.09
N LEU A 264 13.63 -19.70 11.01
CA LEU A 264 12.22 -20.02 10.77
C LEU A 264 11.88 -21.43 11.23
N ARG A 265 11.19 -21.52 12.37
CA ARG A 265 10.71 -22.79 12.94
C ARG A 265 9.40 -23.24 12.30
N LEU A 266 9.49 -24.13 11.33
CA LEU A 266 8.32 -24.76 10.71
C LEU A 266 8.22 -26.24 11.05
N LEU A 267 6.99 -26.75 11.08
CA LEU A 267 6.77 -28.20 11.15
C LEU A 267 6.96 -28.82 9.76
N ARG A 268 7.45 -30.06 9.72
CA ARG A 268 7.59 -30.84 8.47
C ARG A 268 6.29 -30.87 7.65
N ARG A 269 5.14 -31.07 8.31
CA ARG A 269 3.82 -31.05 7.66
C ARG A 269 3.48 -29.70 7.04
N THR A 270 3.95 -28.61 7.63
CA THR A 270 3.73 -27.26 7.11
C THR A 270 4.53 -27.05 5.83
N VAL A 271 5.79 -27.50 5.80
CA VAL A 271 6.62 -27.49 4.58
C VAL A 271 5.97 -28.34 3.48
N ALA A 272 5.50 -29.54 3.80
CA ALA A 272 4.80 -30.39 2.83
C ALA A 272 3.54 -29.72 2.25
N ASN A 273 2.75 -29.05 3.09
CA ASN A 273 1.55 -28.32 2.65
C ASN A 273 1.91 -27.11 1.77
N ILE A 274 2.91 -26.32 2.17
CA ILE A 274 3.39 -25.19 1.37
C ILE A 274 3.90 -25.67 0.01
N ARG A 275 4.69 -26.75 0.01
CA ARG A 275 5.20 -27.37 -1.20
C ARG A 275 4.06 -27.80 -2.13
N HIS A 276 2.99 -28.37 -1.57
CA HIS A 276 1.78 -28.70 -2.32
C HIS A 276 1.08 -27.45 -2.88
N ASP A 277 0.92 -26.37 -2.09
CA ASP A 277 0.34 -25.10 -2.56
C ASP A 277 1.14 -24.49 -3.73
N LEU A 278 2.46 -24.65 -3.70
CA LEU A 278 3.40 -24.20 -4.73
C LEU A 278 3.48 -25.17 -5.92
N ALA A 279 2.67 -26.24 -5.93
CA ALA A 279 2.69 -27.30 -6.94
C ALA A 279 4.05 -28.01 -7.10
N ILE A 280 4.88 -28.00 -6.05
CA ILE A 280 6.18 -28.66 -6.03
C ILE A 280 5.99 -30.14 -5.62
N PRO A 281 6.52 -31.12 -6.38
CA PRO A 281 6.34 -32.54 -6.08
C PRO A 281 7.00 -32.97 -4.77
N ASP A 282 6.60 -34.14 -4.24
CA ASP A 282 7.23 -34.70 -3.04
C ASP A 282 8.66 -35.21 -3.30
N PHE A 283 9.39 -35.53 -2.23
CA PHE A 283 10.76 -36.02 -2.32
C PHE A 283 10.89 -37.16 -3.34
N ARG A 284 10.06 -38.21 -3.24
CA ARG A 284 10.12 -39.37 -4.14
C ARG A 284 9.91 -38.98 -5.60
N SER A 285 8.91 -38.14 -5.85
CA SER A 285 8.59 -37.67 -7.19
C SER A 285 9.68 -36.76 -7.76
N ARG A 286 10.31 -35.92 -6.91
CA ARG A 286 11.44 -35.08 -7.31
C ARG A 286 12.68 -35.91 -7.64
N SER A 287 12.95 -36.98 -6.90
CA SER A 287 14.08 -37.88 -7.17
C SER A 287 13.91 -38.66 -8.48
N GLN A 288 12.67 -38.95 -8.91
CA GLN A 288 12.38 -39.77 -10.09
C GLN A 288 12.18 -38.96 -11.37
N ARG A 289 11.79 -37.69 -11.28
CA ARG A 289 11.45 -36.87 -12.46
C ARG A 289 12.68 -36.12 -12.97
N MET A 290 13.21 -36.53 -14.12
CA MET A 290 14.26 -35.79 -14.85
C MET A 290 13.85 -34.32 -15.13
N ASN A 291 12.55 -34.07 -15.35
CA ASN A 291 12.03 -32.71 -15.62
C ASN A 291 12.04 -31.78 -14.40
N TYR A 292 12.35 -32.26 -13.19
CA TYR A 292 12.37 -31.43 -11.98
C TYR A 292 13.49 -30.37 -12.01
N LEU A 293 14.64 -30.70 -12.62
CA LEU A 293 15.79 -29.81 -12.75
C LEU A 293 15.66 -28.81 -13.92
N ALA A 294 14.72 -29.05 -14.85
CA ALA A 294 14.50 -28.23 -16.04
C ALA A 294 13.38 -27.18 -15.88
N ALA A 295 12.59 -27.26 -14.79
CA ALA A 295 11.50 -26.35 -14.45
C ALA A 295 11.90 -25.46 -13.27
#